data_AF-A0A9E4JC46-F1
#
_entry.id   AF-A0A9E4JC46-F1
#
_cell.length_a   1.000
_cell.length_b   1.000
_cell.length_c   1.000
_cell.angle_alpha   90.00
_cell.angle_beta   90.00
_cell.angle_gamma   90.00
#
_symmetry.space_group_name_H-M   'P 1'
#
loop_
_entity.id
_entity.type
_entity.pdbx_description
1 polymer ?
#
loop_
_entity_poly.entity_id
_entity_poly.type
_entity_poly.pdbx_seq_one_letter_code
_entity_poly.pdbx_strand_id
1 'polypeptide(L)'
;MNIENRIQSLTVEGPEAARPEGLSRPGAAGKGESFGNVLTKAVGELDRLQLEADHEVKKVALGEGNLHEMALALEKANISMRLALKVKSKVLDAYQQVMRMGV
;
A
#
# COMPACT_ATOMS: atom_id res chain seq x y z
N MET A 1 -71.05 -38.47 14.19
CA MET A 1 -70.91 -37.22 13.41
C MET A 1 -70.31 -36.21 14.37
N ASN A 2 -68.99 -36.00 14.46
CA ASN A 2 -68.02 -35.54 13.46
C ASN A 2 -68.37 -34.17 12.89
N ILE A 3 -67.65 -33.10 13.29
CA ILE A 3 -67.31 -31.93 12.43
C ILE A 3 -66.35 -30.90 13.09
N GLU A 4 -65.33 -31.28 13.89
CA GLU A 4 -64.36 -30.25 14.37
C GLU A 4 -62.90 -30.72 14.36
N ASN A 5 -62.48 -31.34 13.25
CA ASN A 5 -61.06 -31.61 13.02
C ASN A 5 -60.71 -31.21 11.58
N ARG A 6 -60.36 -29.93 11.33
CA ARG A 6 -59.90 -29.47 10.01
C ARG A 6 -59.32 -28.05 9.85
N ILE A 7 -58.57 -27.52 10.83
CA ILE A 7 -57.82 -26.25 10.64
C ILE A 7 -56.32 -26.40 10.90
N GLN A 8 -55.72 -27.50 10.46
CA GLN A 8 -54.26 -27.65 10.36
C GLN A 8 -53.89 -28.13 8.96
N SER A 9 -53.89 -27.22 7.98
CA SER A 9 -53.10 -27.34 6.74
C SER A 9 -53.42 -26.18 5.80
N LEU A 10 -52.73 -25.06 5.93
CA LEU A 10 -52.40 -24.22 4.78
C LEU A 10 -51.01 -23.64 5.03
N THR A 11 -50.02 -24.43 4.64
CA THR A 11 -48.68 -23.97 4.28
C THR A 11 -48.85 -22.91 3.20
N VAL A 12 -48.74 -21.65 3.58
CA VAL A 12 -48.39 -20.58 2.65
C VAL A 12 -46.86 -20.53 2.67
N GLU A 13 -46.26 -21.05 1.60
CA GLU A 13 -44.86 -20.81 1.26
C GLU A 13 -44.70 -19.30 1.00
N GLY A 14 -44.31 -18.56 2.03
CA GLY A 14 -43.74 -17.23 1.87
C GLY A 14 -42.29 -17.38 1.39
N PRO A 15 -41.83 -16.59 0.41
CA PRO A 15 -40.47 -16.72 -0.10
C PRO A 15 -39.51 -16.48 1.06
N GLU A 16 -38.69 -17.50 1.31
CA GLU A 16 -37.56 -17.48 2.21
C GLU A 16 -36.76 -16.21 1.93
N ALA A 17 -36.93 -15.21 2.81
CA ALA A 17 -36.14 -14.00 2.79
C ALA A 17 -34.70 -14.45 3.05
N ALA A 18 -33.96 -14.56 1.94
CA ALA A 18 -32.54 -14.87 1.89
C ALA A 18 -31.82 -14.08 2.97
N ARG A 19 -31.44 -14.79 4.04
CA ARG A 19 -30.46 -14.30 4.99
C ARG A 19 -29.22 -13.98 4.16
N PRO A 20 -28.62 -12.79 4.24
CA PRO A 20 -27.31 -12.58 3.67
C PRO A 20 -26.31 -13.37 4.52
N GLU A 21 -26.23 -14.69 4.30
CA GLU A 21 -25.05 -15.49 4.58
C GLU A 21 -23.94 -14.98 3.66
N GLY A 22 -23.22 -13.98 4.15
CA GLY A 22 -22.26 -13.29 3.31
C GLY A 22 -21.71 -12.01 3.87
N LEU A 23 -21.61 -11.87 5.21
CA LEU A 23 -20.52 -11.07 5.75
C LEU A 23 -19.23 -11.78 5.37
N SER A 24 -18.81 -11.49 4.13
CA SER A 24 -17.52 -11.83 3.59
C SER A 24 -16.50 -11.48 4.66
N ARG A 25 -15.88 -12.52 5.22
CA ARG A 25 -14.67 -12.39 6.03
C ARG A 25 -13.77 -11.39 5.30
N PRO A 26 -13.19 -10.37 5.97
CA PRO A 26 -12.04 -9.66 5.42
C PRO A 26 -10.88 -10.66 5.40
N GLY A 27 -10.94 -11.58 4.44
CA GLY A 27 -10.14 -12.78 4.31
C GLY A 27 -9.82 -13.00 2.84
N ALA A 28 -9.55 -11.89 2.14
CA ALA A 28 -8.80 -11.87 0.92
C ALA A 28 -8.03 -10.54 0.91
N ALA A 29 -7.12 -10.38 1.88
CA ALA A 29 -5.92 -9.63 1.60
C ALA A 29 -5.26 -10.38 0.44
N GLY A 30 -5.55 -9.96 -0.79
CA GLY A 30 -4.71 -10.31 -1.92
C GLY A 30 -3.28 -10.06 -1.48
N LYS A 31 -2.37 -10.98 -1.82
CA LYS A 31 -0.94 -10.81 -1.59
C LYS A 31 -0.43 -9.65 -2.45
N GLY A 32 -0.89 -8.44 -2.15
CA GLY A 32 -0.27 -7.20 -2.57
C GLY A 32 1.09 -7.14 -1.90
N GLU A 33 2.06 -6.58 -2.62
CA GLU A 33 3.39 -6.38 -2.10
C GLU A 33 3.32 -5.70 -0.72
N SER A 34 4.04 -6.24 0.26
CA SER A 34 4.04 -5.65 1.60
C SER A 34 4.60 -4.23 1.51
N PHE A 35 4.08 -3.31 2.33
CA PHE A 35 4.61 -1.94 2.38
C PHE A 35 6.13 -1.94 2.64
N GLY A 36 6.62 -2.86 3.48
CA GLY A 36 8.05 -3.03 3.75
C GLY A 36 8.85 -3.39 2.49
N ASN A 37 8.32 -4.23 1.61
CA ASN A 37 8.97 -4.55 0.33
C ASN A 37 8.99 -3.33 -0.60
N VAL A 38 7.88 -2.59 -0.70
CA VAL A 38 7.82 -1.35 -1.51
C VAL A 38 8.83 -0.32 -0.98
N LEU A 39 8.90 -0.13 0.34
CA LEU A 39 9.85 0.78 0.97
C LEU A 39 11.29 0.34 0.73
N THR A 40 11.59 -0.95 0.85
CA THR A 40 12.93 -1.50 0.57
C THR A 40 13.34 -1.25 -0.87
N LYS A 41 12.44 -1.47 -1.83
CA LYS A 41 12.68 -1.15 -3.25
C LYS A 41 12.92 0.34 -3.44
N ALA A 42 12.12 1.20 -2.82
CA ALA A 42 12.27 2.65 -2.93
C ALA A 42 13.61 3.15 -2.39
N VAL A 43 14.09 2.57 -1.28
CA VAL A 43 15.43 2.87 -0.73
C VAL A 43 16.53 2.38 -1.69
N GLY A 44 16.37 1.20 -2.30
CA GLY A 44 17.30 0.71 -3.32
C GLY A 44 17.35 1.60 -4.56
N GLU A 45 16.21 2.08 -5.04
CA GLU A 45 16.15 3.04 -6.15
C GLU A 45 16.81 4.38 -5.79
N LEU A 46 16.66 4.85 -4.55
CA LEU A 46 17.33 6.05 -4.08
C LEU A 46 18.86 5.91 -4.11
N ASP A 47 19.38 4.77 -3.63
CA ASP A 47 20.81 4.46 -3.69
C ASP A 47 21.30 4.44 -5.15
N ARG A 48 20.54 3.83 -6.05
CA ARG A 48 20.86 3.83 -7.48
C ARG A 48 20.92 5.23 -8.07
N LEU A 49 19.94 6.10 -7.75
CA LEU A 49 19.92 7.48 -8.22
C LEU A 49 21.11 8.28 -7.70
N GLN A 50 21.54 8.03 -6.47
CA GLN A 50 22.73 8.66 -5.88
C GLN A 50 24.00 8.23 -6.64
N LEU A 51 24.19 6.92 -6.85
CA LEU A 51 25.31 6.37 -7.61
C LEU A 51 25.35 6.87 -9.06
N GLU A 52 24.18 6.99 -9.70
CA GLU A 52 24.03 7.52 -11.06
C GLU A 52 24.45 9.00 -11.12
N ALA A 53 24.01 9.81 -10.16
CA ALA A 53 24.43 11.21 -10.07
C ALA A 53 25.94 11.36 -9.85
N ASP A 54 26.53 10.56 -8.94
CA ASP A 54 27.97 10.55 -8.71
C ASP A 54 28.77 10.14 -9.95
N HIS A 55 28.23 9.20 -10.73
CA HIS A 55 28.84 8.76 -11.98
C HIS A 55 28.82 9.86 -13.05
N GLU A 56 27.69 10.54 -13.24
CA GLU A 56 27.61 11.64 -14.20
C GLU A 56 28.47 12.85 -13.78
N VAL A 57 28.58 13.14 -12.48
CA VAL A 57 29.51 14.14 -11.95
C VAL A 57 30.96 13.77 -12.31
N LYS A 58 31.36 12.51 -12.13
CA LYS A 58 32.70 12.04 -12.50
C LYS A 58 32.98 12.17 -13.99
N LYS A 59 32.03 11.78 -14.85
CA LYS A 59 32.17 11.93 -16.30
C LYS A 59 32.39 13.39 -16.71
N VAL A 60 31.59 14.31 -16.14
CA VAL A 60 31.73 15.75 -16.43
C VAL A 60 33.08 16.25 -15.92
N ALA A 61 33.52 15.84 -14.73
CA ALA A 61 34.82 16.22 -14.18
C ALA A 61 36.02 15.73 -15.03
N LEU A 62 35.86 14.60 -15.74
CA LEU A 62 36.84 14.07 -16.68
C LEU A 62 36.79 14.72 -18.07
N GLY A 63 35.85 15.63 -18.31
CA GLY A 63 35.67 16.33 -19.59
C GLY A 63 34.92 15.52 -20.66
N GLU A 64 34.42 14.34 -20.32
CA GLU A 64 33.71 13.43 -21.23
C GLU A 64 32.18 13.43 -21.03
N GLY A 65 31.69 14.07 -19.96
CA GLY A 65 30.29 14.07 -19.56
C GLY A 65 29.46 15.25 -20.09
N ASN A 66 28.15 15.05 -20.17
CA ASN A 66 27.20 16.11 -20.48
C ASN A 66 26.71 16.81 -19.20
N LEU A 67 26.90 18.12 -19.10
CA LEU A 67 26.45 18.92 -17.95
C LEU A 67 24.93 18.84 -17.73
N HIS A 68 24.14 18.70 -18.80
CA HIS A 68 22.69 18.58 -18.70
C HIS A 68 22.27 17.28 -18.01
N GLU A 69 22.85 16.15 -18.42
CA GLU A 69 22.58 14.84 -17.83
C GLU A 69 23.04 14.79 -16.37
N MET A 70 24.22 15.34 -16.07
CA MET A 70 24.68 15.49 -14.68
C MET A 70 23.71 16.31 -13.84
N ALA A 71 23.26 17.47 -14.35
CA ALA A 71 22.31 18.32 -13.64
C ALA A 71 20.96 17.61 -13.41
N LEU A 72 20.46 16.87 -14.41
CA LEU A 72 19.24 16.07 -14.28
C LEU A 72 19.39 14.95 -13.25
N ALA A 73 20.51 14.21 -13.28
CA ALA A 73 20.79 13.13 -12.34
C ALA A 73 20.87 13.65 -10.90
N LEU A 74 21.57 14.77 -10.70
CA LEU A 74 21.66 15.44 -9.40
C LEU A 74 20.30 15.90 -8.89
N GLU A 75 19.46 16.52 -9.73
CA GLU A 75 18.14 16.98 -9.30
C GLU A 75 17.20 15.81 -8.99
N LYS A 76 17.25 14.73 -9.78
CA LYS A 76 16.50 13.50 -9.48
C LYS A 76 16.90 12.92 -8.12
N ALA A 77 18.20 12.76 -7.86
CA ALA A 77 18.70 12.26 -6.59
C ALA A 77 18.27 13.16 -5.42
N ASN A 78 18.38 14.48 -5.58
CA ASN A 78 18.03 15.45 -4.56
C ASN A 78 16.53 15.45 -4.23
N ILE A 79 15.65 15.51 -5.24
CA ILE A 79 14.19 15.43 -5.05
C ILE A 79 13.81 14.12 -4.35
N SER A 80 14.37 13.00 -4.82
CA SER A 80 14.10 11.66 -4.29
C SER A 80 14.54 11.54 -2.84
N MET A 81 15.70 12.07 -2.49
CA MET A 81 16.20 12.09 -1.11
C MET A 81 15.30 12.93 -0.19
N ARG A 82 14.88 14.12 -0.63
CA ARG A 82 13.91 14.94 0.13
C ARG A 82 12.60 14.20 0.37
N LEU A 83 12.12 13.47 -0.63
CA LEU A 83 10.93 12.63 -0.49
C LEU A 83 11.17 11.50 0.52
N ALA A 84 12.29 10.78 0.42
CA ALA A 84 12.63 9.70 1.32
C ALA A 84 12.72 10.16 2.79
N LEU A 85 13.29 11.34 3.04
CA LEU A 85 13.32 11.94 4.37
C LEU A 85 11.92 12.24 4.92
N LYS A 86 11.02 12.75 4.08
CA LYS A 86 9.61 12.97 4.48
C LYS A 86 8.92 11.66 4.83
N VAL A 87 9.11 10.63 4.00
CA VAL A 87 8.53 9.31 4.24
C VAL A 87 9.10 8.69 5.52
N LYS A 88 10.42 8.76 5.74
CA LYS A 88 11.08 8.32 6.97
C LYS A 88 10.43 8.95 8.20
N SER A 89 10.29 10.27 8.21
CA SER A 89 9.65 10.97 9.34
C SER A 89 8.22 10.49 9.55
N LYS A 90 7.42 10.35 8.48
CA LYS A 90 6.04 9.88 8.59
C LYS A 90 5.89 8.44 9.08
N VAL A 91 6.81 7.55 8.70
CA VAL A 91 6.82 6.17 9.19
C VAL A 91 7.17 6.14 10.68
N LEU A 92 8.13 6.96 11.13
CA LEU A 92 8.45 7.10 12.55
C LEU A 92 7.27 7.68 13.35
N ASP A 93 6.62 8.73 12.83
CA ASP A 93 5.42 9.33 13.43
C ASP A 93 4.32 8.27 13.59
N ALA A 94 4.05 7.49 12.54
CA ALA A 94 3.03 6.45 12.56
C ALA A 94 3.34 5.34 13.58
N TYR A 95 4.61 4.92 13.66
CA TYR A 95 5.05 3.95 14.66
C TYR A 95 4.85 4.48 16.08
N GLN A 96 5.24 5.73 16.35
CA GLN A 96 5.02 6.38 17.64
C GLN A 96 3.53 6.51 17.98
N GLN A 97 2.69 6.84 17.00
CA GLN A 97 1.26 7.01 17.20
C GLN A 97 0.55 5.69 17.57
N VAL A 98 0.94 4.57 16.94
CA VAL A 98 0.42 3.23 17.32
C VAL A 98 0.79 2.89 18.76
N MET A 99 2.03 3.17 19.18
CA MET A 99 2.46 2.94 20.57
C MET A 99 1.68 3.79 21.58
N ARG A 100 1.25 5.00 21.19
CA ARG A 100 0.46 5.90 22.05
C ARG A 100 -1.01 5.53 22.16
N MET A 101 -1.55 4.71 21.24
CA MET A 101 -2.93 4.20 21.34
C MET A 101 -3.04 2.95 22.23
N GLY A 102 -1.93 2.22 22.45
CA GLY A 102 -1.88 0.99 23.24
C GLY A 102 -1.61 1.18 24.73
N VAL A 103 -1.53 2.43 25.20
CA VAL A 103 -1.40 2.79 26.62
C VAL A 103 -2.65 3.49 27.12
#